data_AF-A0A3N3DWE4-F1
#
_entry.id   AF-A0A3N3DWE4-F1
#
_cell.length_a   1.000
_cell.length_b   1.000
_cell.length_c   1.000
_cell.angle_alpha   90.00
_cell.angle_beta   90.00
_cell.angle_gamma   90.00
#
_symmetry.space_group_name_H-M   'P 1'
#
loop_
_entity.id
_entity.type
_entity.pdbx_description
1 polymer ?
#
loop_
_entity_poly.entity_id
_entity_poly.type
_entity_poly.pdbx_seq_one_letter_code
_entity_poly.pdbx_strand_id
1 'polypeptide(L)'
;MYNTVSDEQIDNEIESRYRPHATNANSRDLPLCDLSDRDFEILTYQLIKEEIANNEHNGYDSISLMQGVGERGRDCVIYSNDEVVAVVQCKKYKSNITRPALLKELIKFLLHLTIDESLFTGNKVKYHFYVSKSLTEPAIKLTNQFSKEVLKDINEAKVKGYIKEVIDEYASFEGYVGDEPYEAIESLLKLTTVEVHDQVDLSYRIQCKPNILNNFFNVIQVIDRDAFSEDLTRILEGYGLADQSDIDIKHLQKRIKSIGSEKRTNFGSFDLYGYDIEFLKSLQNDEIGELFQLMSDVSLFMSKKLFSYLSSKITELTLKEVTNKLLLNNIVHPFSVNVVTMYLSRRCSRSLVGGTLPEKLHQKYYPEHYATKDQLIGEVLEYLLDSSERFMNGDYSLIKGTKEEIDFKVNVLFPKMHEGFTTITDVRSRAERDLIILEPVIDKIEAEIIELLESEKTIIIKSSQIFSDQEMIPKIKKTFDSLKDK
;
A
#
# COMPACT_ATOMS: atom_id res chain seq x y z
N MET A 1 -42.20 14.49 -8.42
CA MET A 1 -41.31 13.89 -7.40
C MET A 1 -40.15 13.29 -8.15
N TYR A 2 -38.95 13.85 -8.02
CA TYR A 2 -37.78 13.35 -8.73
C TYR A 2 -37.32 12.04 -8.09
N ASN A 3 -37.00 11.04 -8.91
CA ASN A 3 -36.41 9.79 -8.45
C ASN A 3 -34.91 10.01 -8.20
N THR A 4 -34.59 10.62 -7.06
CA THR A 4 -33.21 10.82 -6.60
C THR A 4 -32.74 9.65 -5.76
N VAL A 5 -31.43 9.42 -5.76
CA VAL A 5 -30.81 8.37 -4.94
C VAL A 5 -30.61 8.91 -3.52
N SER A 6 -30.90 8.11 -2.50
CA SER A 6 -30.62 8.50 -1.10
C SER A 6 -29.13 8.37 -0.79
N ASP A 7 -28.62 9.17 0.16
CA ASP A 7 -27.22 9.07 0.61
C ASP A 7 -26.87 7.66 1.12
N GLU A 8 -27.79 7.00 1.84
CA GLU A 8 -27.61 5.62 2.30
C GLU A 8 -27.47 4.62 1.13
N GLN A 9 -28.21 4.81 0.04
CA GLN A 9 -28.07 3.98 -1.15
C GLN A 9 -26.71 4.24 -1.83
N ILE A 10 -26.25 5.49 -1.88
CA ILE A 10 -24.94 5.86 -2.45
C ILE A 10 -23.81 5.20 -1.65
N ASP A 11 -23.88 5.22 -0.32
CA ASP A 11 -22.86 4.61 0.55
C ASP A 11 -22.79 3.08 0.36
N ASN A 12 -23.94 2.42 0.23
CA ASN A 12 -24.00 0.97 -0.08
C ASN A 12 -23.42 0.66 -1.48
N GLU A 13 -23.67 1.51 -2.47
CA GLU A 13 -23.07 1.41 -3.81
C GLU A 13 -21.54 1.67 -3.75
N ILE A 14 -21.03 2.36 -2.73
CA ILE A 14 -19.58 2.60 -2.51
C ILE A 14 -18.88 1.39 -1.89
N GLU A 15 -19.49 0.74 -0.92
CA GLU A 15 -18.87 -0.40 -0.24
C GLU A 15 -18.75 -1.64 -1.14
N SER A 16 -19.68 -1.81 -2.09
CA SER A 16 -19.80 -3.02 -2.92
C SER A 16 -19.06 -2.99 -4.26
N ARG A 17 -18.37 -1.89 -4.61
CA ARG A 17 -17.80 -1.68 -5.96
C ARG A 17 -16.40 -2.24 -6.17
N TYR A 18 -16.09 -2.51 -7.44
CA TYR A 18 -14.73 -2.75 -7.93
C TYR A 18 -13.95 -1.44 -8.05
N ARG A 19 -12.71 -1.41 -7.55
CA ARG A 19 -11.83 -0.22 -7.59
C ARG A 19 -10.67 -0.46 -8.56
N PRO A 20 -10.61 0.24 -9.71
CA PRO A 20 -9.47 0.13 -10.63
C PRO A 20 -8.16 0.58 -9.97
N HIS A 21 -7.05 0.03 -10.43
CA HIS A 21 -5.72 0.40 -9.94
C HIS A 21 -5.27 1.73 -10.52
N ALA A 22 -5.01 2.72 -9.67
CA ALA A 22 -4.34 3.95 -10.06
C ALA A 22 -2.87 3.87 -9.66
N THR A 23 -1.95 4.17 -10.57
CA THR A 23 -0.51 4.16 -10.27
C THR A 23 -0.08 5.51 -9.70
N ASN A 24 0.65 5.53 -8.58
CA ASN A 24 1.16 6.77 -7.98
C ASN A 24 2.45 7.30 -8.67
N ALA A 25 2.97 6.56 -9.66
CA ALA A 25 4.13 6.96 -10.45
C ALA A 25 3.75 8.01 -11.49
N ASN A 26 3.64 9.29 -11.10
CA ASN A 26 3.55 10.43 -12.03
C ASN A 26 2.47 10.37 -13.15
N SER A 27 1.52 9.44 -13.13
CA SER A 27 0.39 9.47 -14.03
C SER A 27 -0.53 10.60 -13.59
N ARG A 28 -0.42 11.74 -14.29
CA ARG A 28 -1.31 12.90 -14.13
C ARG A 28 -2.79 12.52 -14.31
N ASP A 29 -3.07 11.42 -15.00
CA ASP A 29 -4.40 10.99 -15.39
C ASP A 29 -4.82 9.71 -14.64
N LEU A 30 -5.94 9.79 -13.92
CA LEU A 30 -6.60 8.64 -13.29
C LEU A 30 -7.30 7.77 -14.36
N PRO A 31 -7.40 6.44 -14.15
CA PRO A 31 -8.06 5.53 -15.08
C PRO A 31 -9.59 5.63 -15.01
N LEU A 32 -10.16 6.81 -15.26
CA LEU A 32 -11.60 7.07 -15.17
C LEU A 32 -12.43 6.18 -16.11
N CYS A 33 -11.84 5.76 -17.23
CA CYS A 33 -12.48 4.87 -18.20
C CYS A 33 -12.67 3.42 -17.70
N ASP A 34 -11.97 3.04 -16.64
CA ASP A 34 -12.03 1.68 -16.07
C ASP A 34 -13.11 1.56 -14.98
N LEU A 35 -13.74 2.68 -14.60
CA LEU A 35 -14.92 2.69 -13.74
C LEU A 35 -16.15 2.14 -14.49
N SER A 36 -17.16 1.66 -13.76
CA SER A 36 -18.48 1.45 -14.36
C SER A 36 -19.12 2.82 -14.70
N ASP A 37 -20.14 2.83 -15.57
CA ASP A 37 -20.84 4.09 -15.92
C ASP A 37 -21.43 4.71 -14.64
N ARG A 38 -22.05 3.87 -13.81
CA ARG A 38 -22.61 4.24 -12.52
C ARG A 38 -21.56 4.73 -11.53
N ASP A 39 -20.41 4.07 -11.44
CA ASP A 39 -19.33 4.53 -10.56
C ASP A 39 -18.78 5.90 -10.97
N PHE A 40 -18.76 6.20 -12.28
CA PHE A 40 -18.32 7.51 -12.77
C PHE A 40 -19.34 8.62 -12.46
N GLU A 41 -20.64 8.30 -12.49
CA GLU A 41 -21.70 9.21 -12.03
C GLU A 41 -21.57 9.50 -10.53
N ILE A 42 -21.38 8.47 -9.71
CA ILE A 42 -21.23 8.62 -8.25
C ILE A 42 -19.95 9.39 -7.90
N LEU A 43 -18.85 9.15 -8.64
CA LEU A 43 -17.60 9.90 -8.49
C LEU A 43 -17.83 11.39 -8.74
N THR A 44 -18.49 11.71 -9.84
CA THR A 44 -18.81 13.09 -10.22
C THR A 44 -19.72 13.74 -9.18
N TYR A 45 -20.75 13.03 -8.72
CA TYR A 45 -21.62 13.48 -7.66
C TYR A 45 -20.85 13.80 -6.36
N GLN A 46 -20.03 12.87 -5.87
CA GLN A 46 -19.26 13.08 -4.64
C GLN A 46 -18.25 14.22 -4.78
N LEU A 47 -17.60 14.32 -5.94
CA LEU A 47 -16.69 15.42 -6.23
C LEU A 47 -17.38 16.77 -6.12
N ILE A 48 -18.50 16.95 -6.83
CA ILE A 48 -19.23 18.23 -6.81
C ILE A 48 -19.84 18.48 -5.42
N LYS A 49 -20.34 17.46 -4.73
CA LYS A 49 -20.88 17.58 -3.36
C LYS A 49 -19.83 18.11 -2.39
N GLU A 50 -18.61 17.57 -2.44
CA GLU A 50 -17.50 18.03 -1.60
C GLU A 50 -17.06 19.45 -1.98
N GLU A 51 -17.00 19.78 -3.27
CA GLU A 51 -16.66 21.12 -3.75
C GLU A 51 -17.67 22.19 -3.33
N ILE A 52 -18.97 21.87 -3.36
CA ILE A 52 -20.04 22.74 -2.84
C ILE A 52 -19.84 22.96 -1.34
N ALA A 53 -19.60 21.88 -0.58
CA ALA A 53 -19.37 21.96 0.86
C ALA A 53 -18.14 22.82 1.24
N ASN A 54 -17.11 22.83 0.38
CA ASN A 54 -15.90 23.64 0.54
C ASN A 54 -16.01 25.07 -0.01
N ASN A 55 -17.18 25.48 -0.53
CA ASN A 55 -17.38 26.76 -1.21
C ASN A 55 -16.45 26.98 -2.43
N GLU A 56 -16.11 25.90 -3.14
CA GLU A 56 -15.31 25.96 -4.38
C GLU A 56 -16.17 26.43 -5.58
N HIS A 57 -17.51 26.36 -5.46
CA HIS A 57 -18.46 26.85 -6.46
C HIS A 57 -19.29 28.01 -5.94
N ASN A 58 -19.34 29.11 -6.70
CA ASN A 58 -20.18 30.25 -6.37
C ASN A 58 -21.61 30.05 -6.90
N GLY A 59 -22.60 30.09 -6.00
CA GLY A 59 -24.02 30.05 -6.36
C GLY A 59 -24.59 28.65 -6.55
N TYR A 60 -23.96 27.62 -5.97
CA TYR A 60 -24.48 26.26 -5.86
C TYR A 60 -24.64 25.91 -4.37
N ASP A 61 -25.83 25.47 -3.98
CA ASP A 61 -26.16 25.17 -2.58
C ASP A 61 -26.19 23.66 -2.31
N SER A 62 -26.64 22.86 -3.28
CA SER A 62 -26.68 21.40 -3.17
C SER A 62 -26.69 20.70 -4.53
N ILE A 63 -26.45 19.38 -4.52
CA ILE A 63 -26.49 18.51 -5.70
C ILE A 63 -27.27 17.24 -5.38
N SER A 64 -27.95 16.66 -6.38
CA SER A 64 -28.63 15.37 -6.30
C SER A 64 -28.23 14.44 -7.46
N LEU A 65 -28.02 13.15 -7.17
CA LEU A 65 -27.77 12.08 -8.14
C LEU A 65 -29.09 11.41 -8.56
N MET A 66 -29.26 11.12 -9.85
CA MET A 66 -30.44 10.47 -10.43
C MET A 66 -30.36 8.92 -10.34
N GLN A 67 -31.51 8.24 -10.37
CA GLN A 67 -31.63 6.78 -10.15
C GLN A 67 -31.24 5.86 -11.34
N GLY A 68 -30.62 6.35 -12.42
CA GLY A 68 -30.10 5.50 -13.51
C GLY A 68 -31.12 5.08 -14.58
N VAL A 69 -32.44 5.18 -14.33
CA VAL A 69 -33.48 4.79 -15.30
C VAL A 69 -34.24 6.01 -15.80
N GLY A 70 -34.17 6.26 -17.11
CA GLY A 70 -34.92 7.33 -17.77
C GLY A 70 -34.40 8.73 -17.46
N GLU A 71 -33.08 8.89 -17.34
CA GLU A 71 -32.39 10.08 -16.83
C GLU A 71 -32.50 11.35 -17.70
N ARG A 72 -33.28 11.32 -18.77
CA ARG A 72 -33.65 12.49 -19.60
C ARG A 72 -32.46 13.38 -20.04
N GLY A 73 -31.26 12.82 -20.14
CA GLY A 73 -30.03 13.56 -20.50
C GLY A 73 -29.38 14.32 -19.34
N ARG A 74 -29.53 13.85 -18.10
CA ARG A 74 -28.81 14.36 -16.92
C ARG A 74 -28.64 13.28 -15.84
N ASP A 75 -27.46 13.20 -15.26
CA ASP A 75 -27.15 12.23 -14.21
C ASP A 75 -27.14 12.91 -12.83
N CYS A 76 -26.81 14.21 -12.76
CA CYS A 76 -26.95 15.01 -11.55
C CYS A 76 -27.65 16.34 -11.81
N VAL A 77 -28.26 16.90 -10.76
CA VAL A 77 -28.94 18.20 -10.75
C VAL A 77 -28.36 19.06 -9.63
N ILE A 78 -27.98 20.29 -9.95
CA ILE A 78 -27.43 21.25 -9.01
C ILE A 78 -28.48 22.32 -8.70
N TYR A 79 -28.65 22.60 -7.42
CA TYR A 79 -29.64 23.54 -6.91
C TYR A 79 -28.99 24.79 -6.33
N SER A 80 -29.70 25.92 -6.44
CA SER A 80 -29.51 27.06 -5.57
C SER A 80 -30.85 27.72 -5.25
N ASN A 81 -31.07 28.08 -3.98
CA ASN A 81 -32.35 28.60 -3.48
C ASN A 81 -33.56 27.75 -3.92
N ASP A 82 -33.44 26.42 -3.79
CA ASP A 82 -34.46 25.43 -4.20
C ASP A 82 -34.78 25.38 -5.71
N GLU A 83 -34.00 26.07 -6.55
CA GLU A 83 -34.14 26.11 -8.00
C GLU A 83 -33.02 25.33 -8.71
N VAL A 84 -33.35 24.70 -9.84
CA VAL A 84 -32.36 23.98 -10.66
C VAL A 84 -31.57 24.97 -11.49
N VAL A 85 -30.31 25.18 -11.12
CA VAL A 85 -29.43 26.18 -11.74
C VAL A 85 -28.42 25.59 -12.72
N ALA A 86 -28.14 24.29 -12.63
CA ALA A 86 -27.28 23.56 -13.55
C ALA A 86 -27.62 22.06 -13.59
N VAL A 87 -27.34 21.42 -14.72
CA VAL A 87 -27.44 19.96 -14.89
C VAL A 87 -26.08 19.38 -15.25
N VAL A 88 -25.83 18.16 -14.82
CA VAL A 88 -24.59 17.44 -15.07
C VAL A 88 -24.91 16.16 -15.83
N GLN A 89 -24.25 15.94 -16.96
CA GLN A 89 -24.25 14.66 -17.66
C GLN A 89 -22.84 14.09 -17.65
N CYS A 90 -22.72 12.87 -17.16
CA CYS A 90 -21.52 12.07 -17.14
C CYS A 90 -21.52 11.15 -18.36
N LYS A 91 -20.37 11.03 -19.01
CA LYS A 91 -20.17 10.04 -20.07
C LYS A 91 -18.82 9.37 -20.01
N LYS A 92 -18.87 8.05 -19.85
CA LYS A 92 -17.72 7.18 -19.93
C LYS A 92 -17.51 6.70 -21.36
N TYR A 93 -16.40 7.08 -21.97
CA TYR A 93 -16.01 6.59 -23.31
C TYR A 93 -14.56 6.14 -23.32
N LYS A 94 -14.28 5.04 -24.03
CA LYS A 94 -12.91 4.56 -24.27
C LYS A 94 -12.13 5.43 -25.26
N SER A 95 -12.84 6.20 -26.08
CA SER A 95 -12.29 7.13 -27.08
C SER A 95 -12.62 8.57 -26.74
N ASN A 96 -11.91 9.52 -27.36
CA ASN A 96 -12.18 10.93 -27.16
C ASN A 96 -13.59 11.31 -27.64
N ILE A 97 -14.24 12.23 -26.92
CA ILE A 97 -15.56 12.73 -27.27
C ILE A 97 -15.50 13.53 -28.56
N THR A 98 -16.38 13.21 -29.49
CA THR A 98 -16.51 13.93 -30.75
C THR A 98 -17.54 15.06 -30.64
N ARG A 99 -17.42 16.05 -31.54
CA ARG A 99 -18.37 17.16 -31.62
C ARG A 99 -19.83 16.68 -31.82
N PRO A 100 -20.13 15.73 -32.72
CA PRO A 100 -21.48 15.20 -32.87
C PRO A 100 -21.98 14.51 -31.59
N ALA A 101 -21.15 13.70 -30.92
CA ALA A 101 -21.55 13.02 -29.69
C ALA A 101 -21.94 14.01 -28.58
N LEU A 102 -21.13 15.06 -28.38
CA LEU A 102 -21.43 16.10 -27.39
C LEU A 102 -22.75 16.83 -27.71
N LEU A 103 -22.96 17.21 -28.97
CA LEU A 103 -24.19 17.89 -29.38
C LEU A 103 -25.42 17.01 -29.23
N LYS A 104 -25.36 15.72 -29.56
CA LYS A 104 -26.48 14.80 -29.41
C LYS A 104 -26.91 14.64 -27.95
N GLU A 105 -25.96 14.50 -27.02
CA GLU A 105 -26.28 14.42 -25.59
C GLU A 105 -26.96 15.70 -25.10
N LEU A 106 -26.44 16.87 -25.49
CA LEU A 106 -27.07 18.15 -25.16
C LEU A 106 -28.48 18.27 -25.77
N ILE A 107 -28.65 17.94 -27.06
CA ILE A 107 -29.93 18.00 -27.76
C ILE A 107 -30.95 17.07 -27.10
N LYS A 108 -30.54 15.89 -26.65
CA LYS A 108 -31.39 14.96 -25.92
C LYS A 108 -31.95 15.59 -24.64
N PHE A 109 -31.11 16.27 -23.86
CA PHE A 109 -31.57 17.01 -22.69
C PHE A 109 -32.55 18.14 -23.07
N LEU A 110 -32.22 18.93 -24.09
CA LEU A 110 -33.08 20.03 -24.55
C LEU A 110 -34.44 19.53 -25.08
N LEU A 111 -34.49 18.38 -25.75
CA LEU A 111 -35.75 17.73 -26.17
C LEU A 111 -36.59 17.35 -24.95
N HIS A 112 -35.99 16.79 -23.91
CA HIS A 112 -36.73 16.54 -22.68
C HIS A 112 -37.21 17.82 -21.98
N LEU A 113 -36.44 18.90 -22.05
CA LEU A 113 -36.84 20.20 -21.51
C LEU A 113 -38.06 20.78 -22.26
N THR A 114 -38.21 20.49 -23.56
CA THR A 114 -39.43 20.88 -24.31
C THR A 114 -40.67 20.05 -23.94
N ILE A 115 -40.49 18.88 -23.33
CA ILE A 115 -41.58 18.04 -22.82
C ILE A 115 -41.93 18.44 -21.38
N ASP A 116 -40.92 18.78 -20.58
CA ASP A 116 -41.03 19.05 -19.16
C ASP A 116 -40.13 20.24 -18.77
N GLU A 117 -40.72 21.44 -18.73
CA GLU A 117 -40.00 22.67 -18.39
C GLU A 117 -39.51 22.66 -16.92
N SER A 118 -40.10 21.84 -16.04
CA SER A 118 -39.68 21.77 -14.63
C SER A 118 -38.27 21.20 -14.45
N LEU A 119 -37.70 20.61 -15.51
CA LEU A 119 -36.35 20.07 -15.51
C LEU A 119 -35.27 21.15 -15.31
N PHE A 120 -35.56 22.42 -15.61
CA PHE A 120 -34.61 23.53 -15.42
C PHE A 120 -35.34 24.84 -15.20
N THR A 121 -34.98 25.61 -14.17
CA THR A 121 -35.69 26.86 -13.81
C THR A 121 -34.91 28.13 -14.13
N GLY A 122 -33.62 28.02 -14.48
CA GLY A 122 -32.79 29.19 -14.79
C GLY A 122 -33.07 29.82 -16.17
N ASN A 123 -32.71 31.10 -16.32
CA ASN A 123 -32.88 31.84 -17.58
C ASN A 123 -31.89 31.44 -18.69
N LYS A 124 -30.80 30.76 -18.34
CA LYS A 124 -29.80 30.22 -19.26
C LYS A 124 -29.45 28.82 -18.81
N VAL A 125 -29.60 27.86 -19.71
CA VAL A 125 -29.30 26.45 -19.42
C VAL A 125 -27.81 26.31 -19.17
N LYS A 126 -27.43 25.93 -17.95
CA LYS A 126 -26.05 25.56 -17.63
C LYS A 126 -25.92 24.05 -17.68
N TYR A 127 -25.15 23.57 -18.64
CA TYR A 127 -24.95 22.15 -18.91
C TYR A 127 -23.48 21.78 -18.67
N HIS A 128 -23.22 21.05 -17.60
CA HIS A 128 -21.88 20.51 -17.33
C HIS A 128 -21.78 19.10 -17.90
N PHE A 129 -20.71 18.87 -18.66
CA PHE A 129 -20.43 17.58 -19.26
C PHE A 129 -19.15 16.99 -18.66
N TYR A 130 -19.29 15.91 -17.92
CA TYR A 130 -18.18 15.22 -17.27
C TYR A 130 -17.82 14.00 -18.10
N VAL A 131 -16.56 13.90 -18.53
CA VAL A 131 -16.15 12.88 -19.49
C VAL A 131 -14.91 12.13 -19.00
N SER A 132 -14.93 10.80 -19.11
CA SER A 132 -13.84 9.95 -18.60
C SER A 132 -12.53 10.04 -19.41
N LYS A 133 -12.53 10.78 -20.52
CA LYS A 133 -11.42 10.94 -21.46
C LYS A 133 -11.46 12.32 -22.12
N SER A 134 -10.44 12.69 -22.88
CA SER A 134 -10.36 13.99 -23.56
C SER A 134 -11.38 14.17 -24.69
N LEU A 135 -11.47 15.40 -25.20
CA LEU A 135 -12.26 15.76 -26.37
C LEU A 135 -11.41 15.70 -27.65
N THR A 136 -12.04 15.57 -28.82
CA THR A 136 -11.37 15.84 -30.10
C THR A 136 -11.24 17.35 -30.33
N GLU A 137 -10.29 17.78 -31.16
CA GLU A 137 -10.08 19.20 -31.47
C GLU A 137 -11.38 19.91 -31.93
N PRO A 138 -12.24 19.33 -32.81
CA PRO A 138 -13.52 19.96 -33.16
C PRO A 138 -14.49 20.13 -31.98
N ALA A 139 -14.43 19.23 -30.99
CA ALA A 139 -15.25 19.29 -29.79
C ALA A 139 -14.70 20.32 -28.79
N ILE A 140 -13.38 20.39 -28.60
CA ILE A 140 -12.72 21.47 -27.82
C ILE A 140 -13.06 22.84 -28.38
N LYS A 141 -13.04 22.98 -29.71
CA LYS A 141 -13.43 24.23 -30.37
C LYS A 141 -14.91 24.57 -30.12
N LEU A 142 -15.79 23.57 -30.17
CA LEU A 142 -17.21 23.76 -29.85
C LEU A 142 -17.38 24.26 -28.41
N THR A 143 -16.74 23.66 -27.43
CA THR A 143 -16.94 24.01 -26.01
C THR A 143 -16.40 25.40 -25.70
N ASN A 144 -15.18 25.70 -26.12
CA ASN A 144 -14.54 26.99 -25.85
C ASN A 144 -15.16 28.18 -26.63
N GLN A 145 -15.90 27.91 -27.71
CA GLN A 145 -16.53 28.92 -28.55
C GLN A 145 -18.01 28.61 -28.79
N PHE A 146 -18.70 28.05 -27.79
CA PHE A 146 -20.02 27.44 -27.95
C PHE A 146 -21.04 28.32 -28.67
N SER A 147 -21.28 29.55 -28.20
CA SER A 147 -22.25 30.46 -28.82
C SER A 147 -21.96 30.75 -30.30
N LYS A 148 -20.69 30.81 -30.70
CA LYS A 148 -20.30 31.06 -32.09
C LYS A 148 -20.41 29.80 -32.94
N GLU A 149 -19.90 28.69 -32.43
CA GLU A 149 -19.81 27.43 -33.14
C GLU A 149 -21.18 26.75 -33.28
N VAL A 150 -22.09 26.90 -32.30
CA VAL A 150 -23.47 26.41 -32.40
C VAL A 150 -24.28 27.21 -33.41
N LEU A 151 -24.12 28.55 -33.46
CA LEU A 151 -24.77 29.38 -34.48
C LEU A 151 -24.33 28.99 -35.89
N LYS A 152 -23.05 28.64 -36.07
CA LYS A 152 -22.55 28.13 -37.34
C LYS A 152 -23.24 26.81 -37.73
N ASP A 153 -23.34 25.86 -36.80
CA ASP A 153 -24.00 24.57 -37.07
C ASP A 153 -25.51 24.71 -37.33
N ILE A 154 -26.17 25.70 -36.70
CA ILE A 154 -27.57 26.05 -36.99
C ILE A 154 -27.70 26.58 -38.41
N ASN A 155 -26.87 27.56 -38.79
CA ASN A 155 -26.90 28.17 -40.12
C ASN A 155 -26.56 27.18 -41.25
N GLU A 156 -25.70 26.19 -40.96
CA GLU A 156 -25.35 25.10 -41.88
C GLU A 156 -26.36 23.93 -41.85
N ALA A 157 -27.48 24.07 -41.13
CA ALA A 157 -28.54 23.07 -40.95
C ALA A 157 -28.08 21.72 -40.36
N LYS A 158 -26.89 21.67 -39.74
CA LYS A 158 -26.35 20.44 -39.12
C LYS A 158 -27.11 20.04 -37.87
N VAL A 159 -27.56 21.03 -37.09
CA VAL A 159 -28.32 20.80 -35.86
C VAL A 159 -29.62 20.04 -36.13
N LYS A 160 -30.30 20.32 -37.24
CA LYS A 160 -31.53 19.60 -37.63
C LYS A 160 -31.28 18.12 -37.87
N GLY A 161 -30.14 17.78 -38.47
CA GLY A 161 -29.70 16.40 -38.63
C GLY A 161 -29.52 15.70 -37.28
N TYR A 162 -28.82 16.34 -36.33
CA TYR A 162 -28.63 15.77 -34.99
C TYR A 162 -29.94 15.64 -34.21
N ILE A 163 -30.87 16.60 -34.31
CA ILE A 163 -32.21 16.51 -33.69
C ILE A 163 -32.94 15.28 -34.20
N LYS A 164 -32.97 15.10 -35.52
CA LYS A 164 -33.64 13.95 -36.12
C LYS A 164 -33.01 12.63 -35.69
N GLU A 165 -31.67 12.55 -35.71
CA GLU A 165 -30.95 11.35 -35.25
C GLU A 165 -31.26 11.00 -33.79
N VAL A 166 -31.40 11.99 -32.90
CA VAL A 166 -31.76 11.75 -31.49
C VAL A 166 -33.23 11.34 -31.37
N ILE A 167 -34.15 11.94 -32.12
CA ILE A 167 -35.57 11.54 -32.10
C ILE A 167 -35.73 10.08 -32.58
N ASP A 168 -35.03 9.72 -33.65
CA ASP A 168 -35.09 8.37 -34.24
C ASP A 168 -34.44 7.30 -33.32
N GLU A 169 -33.48 7.68 -32.48
CA GLU A 169 -32.73 6.76 -31.59
C GLU A 169 -33.48 6.43 -30.29
N TYR A 170 -34.33 7.34 -29.79
CA TYR A 170 -34.93 7.21 -28.45
C TYR A 170 -36.47 7.16 -28.49
N ALA A 171 -37.04 6.04 -28.01
CA ALA A 171 -38.49 5.81 -27.97
C ALA A 171 -39.28 6.89 -27.19
N SER A 172 -38.65 7.59 -26.25
CA SER A 172 -39.28 8.70 -25.51
C SER A 172 -39.68 9.89 -26.40
N PHE A 173 -39.20 9.94 -27.64
CA PHE A 173 -39.43 11.01 -28.60
C PHE A 173 -40.27 10.58 -29.81
N GLU A 174 -40.90 9.40 -29.80
CA GLU A 174 -41.75 8.94 -30.91
C GLU A 174 -42.83 9.97 -31.30
N GLY A 175 -43.35 10.74 -30.32
CA GLY A 175 -44.32 11.81 -30.56
C GLY A 175 -43.81 12.99 -31.40
N TYR A 176 -42.49 13.15 -31.57
CA TYR A 176 -41.87 14.18 -32.41
C TYR A 176 -41.55 13.69 -33.83
N VAL A 177 -41.78 12.41 -34.16
CA VAL A 177 -41.50 11.89 -35.50
C VAL A 177 -42.42 12.55 -36.52
N GLY A 178 -41.85 13.37 -37.40
CA GLY A 178 -42.58 14.15 -38.41
C GLY A 178 -43.14 15.49 -37.91
N ASP A 179 -42.89 15.84 -36.64
CA ASP A 179 -43.16 17.16 -36.04
C ASP A 179 -41.98 17.57 -35.16
N GLU A 180 -40.77 17.55 -35.73
CA GLU A 180 -39.55 17.79 -34.98
C GLU A 180 -39.49 19.26 -34.49
N PRO A 181 -39.20 19.52 -33.20
CA PRO A 181 -39.25 20.85 -32.59
C PRO A 181 -38.00 21.70 -32.90
N TYR A 182 -37.66 21.85 -34.19
CA TYR A 182 -36.41 22.48 -34.64
C TYR A 182 -36.20 23.89 -34.06
N GLU A 183 -37.19 24.78 -34.16
CA GLU A 183 -37.06 26.17 -33.72
C GLU A 183 -36.89 26.30 -32.21
N ALA A 184 -37.59 25.45 -31.45
CA ALA A 184 -37.49 25.43 -29.99
C ALA A 184 -36.09 25.01 -29.53
N ILE A 185 -35.55 23.93 -30.11
CA ILE A 185 -34.20 23.45 -29.78
C ILE A 185 -33.13 24.45 -30.22
N GLU A 186 -33.24 25.05 -31.41
CA GLU A 186 -32.31 26.09 -31.86
C GLU A 186 -32.32 27.31 -30.93
N SER A 187 -33.48 27.68 -30.39
CA SER A 187 -33.62 28.77 -29.42
C SER A 187 -33.00 28.43 -28.07
N LEU A 188 -33.24 27.22 -27.57
CA LEU A 188 -32.64 26.72 -26.33
C LEU A 188 -31.11 26.60 -26.42
N LEU A 189 -30.58 26.12 -27.56
CA LEU A 189 -29.14 26.05 -27.81
C LEU A 189 -28.47 27.43 -27.72
N LYS A 190 -29.13 28.49 -28.22
CA LYS A 190 -28.62 29.87 -28.10
C LYS A 190 -28.62 30.38 -26.65
N LEU A 191 -29.48 29.83 -25.80
CA LEU A 191 -29.60 30.15 -24.37
C LEU A 191 -28.82 29.19 -23.46
N THR A 192 -28.00 28.30 -24.04
CA THR A 192 -27.22 27.32 -23.30
C THR A 192 -25.76 27.73 -23.15
N THR A 193 -25.20 27.50 -21.97
CA THR A 193 -23.76 27.51 -21.70
C THR A 193 -23.30 26.08 -21.39
N VAL A 194 -22.25 25.63 -22.07
CA VAL A 194 -21.69 24.28 -21.90
C VAL A 194 -20.30 24.38 -21.28
N GLU A 195 -20.10 23.66 -20.18
CA GLU A 195 -18.79 23.47 -19.56
C GLU A 195 -18.43 22.00 -19.62
N VAL A 196 -17.17 21.67 -19.94
CA VAL A 196 -16.72 20.29 -20.03
C VAL A 196 -15.55 20.06 -19.10
N HIS A 197 -15.67 18.99 -18.31
CA HIS A 197 -14.66 18.53 -17.37
C HIS A 197 -14.12 17.19 -17.87
N ASP A 198 -12.88 17.22 -18.35
CA ASP A 198 -12.24 16.06 -18.97
C ASP A 198 -11.35 15.29 -18.01
N GLN A 199 -10.75 14.20 -18.49
CA GLN A 199 -9.89 13.35 -17.67
C GLN A 199 -8.79 14.12 -16.95
N VAL A 200 -8.19 15.13 -17.57
CA VAL A 200 -7.08 15.87 -16.97
C VAL A 200 -7.59 16.75 -15.83
N ASP A 201 -8.67 17.50 -16.06
CA ASP A 201 -9.33 18.33 -15.03
C ASP A 201 -9.79 17.48 -13.84
N LEU A 202 -10.51 16.40 -14.14
CA LEU A 202 -11.08 15.51 -13.13
C LEU A 202 -9.98 14.82 -12.32
N SER A 203 -8.93 14.34 -12.98
CA SER A 203 -7.83 13.67 -12.28
C SER A 203 -7.15 14.60 -11.28
N TYR A 204 -6.91 15.86 -11.67
CA TYR A 204 -6.36 16.87 -10.77
C TYR A 204 -7.28 17.13 -9.57
N ARG A 205 -8.57 17.40 -9.83
CA ARG A 205 -9.56 17.71 -8.77
C ARG A 205 -9.74 16.54 -7.79
N ILE A 206 -9.75 15.30 -8.28
CA ILE A 206 -9.86 14.10 -7.44
C ILE A 206 -8.59 13.88 -6.63
N GLN A 207 -7.40 14.08 -7.21
CA GLN A 207 -6.13 13.94 -6.50
C GLN A 207 -5.99 14.96 -5.35
N CYS A 208 -6.59 16.15 -5.47
CA CYS A 208 -6.67 17.12 -4.39
C CYS A 208 -7.61 16.71 -3.23
N LYS A 209 -8.41 15.64 -3.39
CA LYS A 209 -9.40 15.17 -2.42
C LYS A 209 -9.14 13.70 -2.07
N PRO A 210 -8.21 13.41 -1.11
CA PRO A 210 -7.76 12.05 -0.81
C PRO A 210 -8.87 11.06 -0.44
N ASN A 211 -9.93 11.53 0.22
CA ASN A 211 -11.07 10.70 0.59
C ASN A 211 -11.81 10.18 -0.66
N ILE A 212 -12.05 11.04 -1.64
CA ILE A 212 -12.62 10.65 -2.94
C ILE A 212 -11.65 9.73 -3.67
N LEU A 213 -10.36 10.07 -3.76
CA LEU A 213 -9.38 9.23 -4.46
C LEU A 213 -9.39 7.78 -3.95
N ASN A 214 -9.37 7.58 -2.63
CA ASN A 214 -9.30 6.26 -2.00
C ASN A 214 -10.61 5.45 -2.09
N ASN A 215 -11.75 6.13 -2.27
CA ASN A 215 -13.05 5.47 -2.41
C ASN A 215 -13.22 4.82 -3.80
N PHE A 216 -12.56 5.36 -4.83
CA PHE A 216 -12.75 4.92 -6.22
C PHE A 216 -11.52 4.24 -6.83
N PHE A 217 -10.33 4.45 -6.29
CA PHE A 217 -9.09 3.90 -6.88
C PHE A 217 -8.25 3.16 -5.85
N ASN A 218 -7.69 2.02 -6.27
CA ASN A 218 -6.65 1.32 -5.54
C ASN A 218 -5.29 1.91 -5.93
N VAL A 219 -4.76 2.82 -5.11
CA VAL A 219 -3.50 3.51 -5.39
C VAL A 219 -2.32 2.54 -5.21
N ILE A 220 -1.81 1.99 -6.31
CA ILE A 220 -0.57 1.21 -6.35
C ILE A 220 0.59 2.19 -6.48
N GLN A 221 1.48 2.23 -5.48
CA GLN A 221 2.76 2.92 -5.63
C GLN A 221 3.63 2.12 -6.60
N VAL A 222 3.66 2.53 -7.86
CA VAL A 222 4.68 2.08 -8.81
C VAL A 222 5.91 2.92 -8.52
N ILE A 223 7.03 2.27 -8.31
CA ILE A 223 8.26 2.94 -7.93
C ILE A 223 9.26 2.68 -9.06
N ASP A 224 9.70 3.76 -9.73
CA ASP A 224 10.83 3.73 -10.64
C ASP A 224 12.07 3.30 -9.84
N ARG A 225 12.73 2.22 -10.26
CA ARG A 225 13.75 1.53 -9.47
C ARG A 225 15.02 2.37 -9.28
N ASP A 226 15.32 3.25 -10.23
CA ASP A 226 16.52 4.09 -10.20
C ASP A 226 16.27 5.33 -9.34
N ALA A 227 15.11 5.99 -9.53
CA ALA A 227 14.65 7.07 -8.65
C ALA A 227 14.39 6.57 -7.22
N PHE A 228 13.93 5.32 -7.05
CA PHE A 228 13.79 4.68 -5.73
C PHE A 228 15.12 4.51 -5.05
N SER A 229 16.19 4.18 -5.77
CA SER A 229 17.50 3.97 -5.17
C SER A 229 18.10 5.28 -4.68
N GLU A 230 17.94 6.36 -5.46
CA GLU A 230 18.37 7.71 -5.07
C GLU A 230 17.50 8.29 -3.96
N ASP A 231 16.18 8.10 -4.04
CA ASP A 231 15.27 8.54 -2.98
C ASP A 231 15.41 7.66 -1.74
N LEU A 232 15.64 6.34 -1.82
CA LEU A 232 15.98 5.49 -0.67
C LEU A 232 17.27 5.95 -0.04
N THR A 233 18.30 6.26 -0.82
CA THR A 233 19.58 6.73 -0.26
C THR A 233 19.37 8.07 0.43
N ARG A 234 18.61 8.98 -0.17
CA ARG A 234 18.27 10.30 0.40
C ARG A 234 17.28 10.23 1.57
N ILE A 235 16.41 9.23 1.58
CA ILE A 235 15.48 8.87 2.66
C ILE A 235 16.29 8.23 3.80
N LEU A 236 17.17 7.27 3.54
CA LEU A 236 18.03 6.66 4.57
C LEU A 236 18.98 7.70 5.19
N GLU A 237 19.55 8.59 4.38
CA GLU A 237 20.34 9.76 4.82
C GLU A 237 19.49 10.82 5.54
N GLY A 238 18.25 11.04 5.11
CA GLY A 238 17.29 12.00 5.67
C GLY A 238 16.55 11.52 6.92
N TYR A 239 16.52 10.21 7.17
CA TYR A 239 15.80 9.54 8.26
C TYR A 239 16.74 9.18 9.43
N GLY A 240 18.01 9.60 9.37
CA GLY A 240 18.96 9.42 10.46
C GLY A 240 19.39 7.97 10.68
N LEU A 241 19.12 7.06 9.74
CA LEU A 241 19.95 5.87 9.48
C LEU A 241 21.17 6.32 8.67
N ALA A 242 21.87 7.34 9.18
CA ALA A 242 23.14 7.71 8.60
C ALA A 242 24.08 6.53 8.84
N ASP A 243 24.55 5.94 7.75
CA ASP A 243 25.74 5.13 7.77
C ASP A 243 26.79 5.89 8.61
N GLN A 244 27.43 5.25 9.58
CA GLN A 244 28.56 5.90 10.25
C GLN A 244 29.63 6.06 9.19
N SER A 245 29.63 7.20 8.54
CA SER A 245 30.56 7.49 7.46
C SER A 245 31.99 7.38 8.01
N ASP A 246 32.95 7.17 7.11
CA ASP A 246 34.37 7.25 7.48
C ASP A 246 34.72 8.54 8.25
N ILE A 247 33.95 9.61 8.04
CA ILE A 247 34.09 10.87 8.75
C ILE A 247 33.72 10.70 10.23
N ASP A 248 32.59 10.08 10.56
CA ASP A 248 32.15 9.83 11.94
C ASP A 248 33.10 8.90 12.69
N ILE A 249 33.62 7.87 12.01
CA ILE A 249 34.64 6.96 12.57
C ILE A 249 35.93 7.73 12.84
N LYS A 250 36.38 8.59 11.92
CA LYS A 250 37.56 9.45 12.13
C LYS A 250 37.36 10.42 13.29
N HIS A 251 36.16 10.97 13.48
CA HIS A 251 35.84 11.83 14.63
C HIS A 251 35.92 11.05 15.95
N LEU A 252 35.34 9.84 16.01
CA LEU A 252 35.43 8.97 17.17
C LEU A 252 36.89 8.58 17.45
N GLN A 253 37.63 8.17 16.43
CA GLN A 253 39.05 7.82 16.54
C GLN A 253 39.87 9.00 17.05
N LYS A 254 39.65 10.21 16.52
CA LYS A 254 40.33 11.44 16.97
C LYS A 254 40.06 11.72 18.45
N ARG A 255 38.81 11.58 18.88
CA ARG A 255 38.40 11.77 20.28
C ARG A 255 39.05 10.74 21.21
N ILE A 256 38.95 9.46 20.89
CA ILE A 256 39.57 8.39 21.70
C ILE A 256 41.10 8.52 21.72
N LYS A 257 41.73 8.84 20.57
CA LYS A 257 43.18 8.98 20.45
C LYS A 257 43.73 10.12 21.31
N SER A 258 42.97 11.21 21.50
CA SER A 258 43.37 12.34 22.34
C SER A 258 43.35 12.06 23.85
N ILE A 259 42.72 10.95 24.28
CA ILE A 259 42.64 10.58 25.70
C ILE A 259 43.96 9.88 26.09
N GLY A 260 44.63 10.32 27.15
CA GLY A 260 45.85 9.68 27.65
C GLY A 260 45.62 8.22 28.04
N SER A 261 46.65 7.37 27.92
CA SER A 261 46.56 5.93 28.19
C SER A 261 46.12 5.60 29.62
N GLU A 262 46.41 6.49 30.57
CA GLU A 262 46.02 6.42 31.97
C GLU A 262 44.50 6.58 32.21
N LYS A 263 43.75 7.02 31.20
CA LYS A 263 42.29 7.18 31.23
C LYS A 263 41.56 6.25 30.27
N ARG A 264 42.17 5.12 29.94
CA ARG A 264 41.59 4.06 29.11
C ARG A 264 41.58 2.77 29.91
N THR A 265 40.42 2.18 30.10
CA THR A 265 40.28 0.96 30.90
C THR A 265 39.45 -0.07 30.13
N ASN A 266 39.99 -1.28 30.04
CA ASN A 266 39.36 -2.42 29.39
C ASN A 266 38.88 -3.41 30.45
N PHE A 267 37.60 -3.78 30.40
CA PHE A 267 36.98 -4.76 31.29
C PHE A 267 36.62 -6.07 30.57
N GLY A 268 37.19 -6.31 29.39
CA GLY A 268 36.90 -7.44 28.51
C GLY A 268 35.60 -7.26 27.73
N SER A 269 34.46 -7.17 28.43
CA SER A 269 33.12 -7.05 27.81
C SER A 269 32.76 -5.62 27.39
N PHE A 270 33.45 -4.61 27.92
CA PHE A 270 33.29 -3.21 27.54
C PHE A 270 34.57 -2.41 27.84
N ASP A 271 34.73 -1.29 27.15
CA ASP A 271 35.83 -0.34 27.32
C ASP A 271 35.31 1.01 27.82
N LEU A 272 36.05 1.62 28.74
CA LEU A 272 35.81 2.99 29.21
C LEU A 272 36.95 3.90 28.77
N TYR A 273 36.58 5.05 28.20
CA TYR A 273 37.51 6.08 27.75
C TYR A 273 37.20 7.42 28.42
N GLY A 274 38.22 8.07 28.98
CA GLY A 274 38.15 9.41 29.57
C GLY A 274 37.93 9.44 31.08
N TYR A 275 37.79 8.28 31.71
CA TYR A 275 37.70 8.12 33.16
C TYR A 275 39.07 7.76 33.73
N ASP A 276 39.45 8.43 34.81
CA ASP A 276 40.73 8.15 35.48
C ASP A 276 40.70 6.78 36.15
N ILE A 277 41.79 6.02 36.05
CA ILE A 277 41.86 4.69 36.67
C ILE A 277 41.75 4.76 38.20
N GLU A 278 42.21 5.84 38.83
CA GLU A 278 42.06 6.04 40.28
C GLU A 278 40.61 6.33 40.66
N PHE A 279 39.83 6.98 39.78
CA PHE A 279 38.39 7.09 39.97
C PHE A 279 37.72 5.71 39.92
N LEU A 280 38.06 4.87 38.95
CA LEU A 280 37.48 3.51 38.87
C LEU A 280 37.87 2.65 40.08
N LYS A 281 39.08 2.82 40.62
CA LYS A 281 39.52 2.17 41.87
C LYS A 281 38.83 2.72 43.13
N SER A 282 38.26 3.93 43.07
CA SER A 282 37.53 4.53 44.19
C SER A 282 36.12 3.98 44.36
N LEU A 283 35.59 3.30 43.34
CA LEU A 283 34.29 2.64 43.39
C LEU A 283 34.33 1.42 44.32
N GLN A 284 33.28 1.23 45.10
CA GLN A 284 33.13 0.04 45.94
C GLN A 284 32.79 -1.21 45.09
N ASN A 285 33.01 -2.40 45.65
CA ASN A 285 32.83 -3.67 44.92
C ASN A 285 31.38 -3.88 44.45
N ASP A 286 30.41 -3.41 45.22
CA ASP A 286 28.99 -3.41 44.87
C ASP A 286 28.67 -2.41 43.74
N GLU A 287 29.25 -1.21 43.78
CA GLU A 287 29.08 -0.19 42.72
C GLU A 287 29.70 -0.65 41.38
N ILE A 288 30.86 -1.32 41.42
CA ILE A 288 31.45 -1.95 40.24
C ILE A 288 30.53 -3.07 39.72
N GLY A 289 29.98 -3.90 40.62
CA GLY A 289 29.02 -4.93 40.26
C GLY A 289 27.77 -4.39 39.56
N GLU A 290 27.23 -3.27 40.04
CA GLU A 290 26.09 -2.58 39.42
C GLU A 290 26.42 -2.09 38.00
N LEU A 291 27.59 -1.47 37.81
CA LEU A 291 28.04 -1.02 36.48
C LEU A 291 28.14 -2.19 35.49
N PHE A 292 28.72 -3.32 35.91
CA PHE A 292 28.79 -4.53 35.09
C PHE A 292 27.41 -5.08 34.73
N GLN A 293 26.48 -5.08 35.67
CA GLN A 293 25.11 -5.55 35.45
C GLN A 293 24.40 -4.68 34.41
N LEU A 294 24.47 -3.36 34.54
CA LEU A 294 23.85 -2.41 33.60
C LEU A 294 24.37 -2.60 32.16
N MET A 295 25.69 -2.73 32.00
CA MET A 295 26.30 -2.96 30.69
C MET A 295 25.91 -4.31 30.09
N SER A 296 25.80 -5.34 30.93
CA SER A 296 25.36 -6.68 30.53
C SER A 296 23.89 -6.70 30.12
N ASP A 297 23.04 -5.98 30.84
CA ASP A 297 21.60 -5.88 30.56
C ASP A 297 21.33 -5.22 29.21
N VAL A 298 22.10 -4.19 28.84
CA VAL A 298 22.02 -3.56 27.52
C VAL A 298 22.35 -4.57 26.42
N SER A 299 23.44 -5.32 26.58
CA SER A 299 23.85 -6.35 25.61
C SER A 299 22.82 -7.48 25.49
N LEU A 300 22.28 -7.92 26.63
CA LEU A 300 21.25 -8.96 26.70
C LEU A 300 19.94 -8.50 26.02
N PHE A 301 19.53 -7.26 26.26
CA PHE A 301 18.34 -6.67 25.63
C PHE A 301 18.48 -6.65 24.10
N MET A 302 19.62 -6.17 23.59
CA MET A 302 19.89 -6.11 22.15
C MET A 302 19.91 -7.51 21.54
N SER A 303 20.58 -8.46 22.20
CA SER A 303 20.65 -9.86 21.76
C SER A 303 19.26 -10.50 21.69
N LYS A 304 18.41 -10.27 22.70
CA LYS A 304 17.03 -10.78 22.72
C LYS A 304 16.20 -10.21 21.58
N LYS A 305 16.30 -8.90 21.31
CA LYS A 305 15.57 -8.26 20.21
C LYS A 305 16.05 -8.75 18.85
N LEU A 306 17.36 -8.95 18.70
CA LEU A 306 17.93 -9.49 17.48
C LEU A 306 17.49 -10.94 17.24
N PHE A 307 17.37 -11.76 18.30
CA PHE A 307 16.80 -13.10 18.18
C PHE A 307 15.33 -13.08 17.73
N SER A 308 14.52 -12.19 18.31
CA SER A 308 13.12 -12.01 17.86
C SER A 308 13.04 -11.54 16.40
N TYR A 309 13.91 -10.62 16.00
CA TYR A 309 14.00 -10.14 14.63
C TYR A 309 14.39 -11.26 13.66
N LEU A 310 15.42 -12.05 13.99
CA LEU A 310 15.84 -13.23 13.22
C LEU A 310 14.67 -14.21 13.04
N SER A 311 13.99 -14.58 14.13
CA SER A 311 12.85 -15.50 14.07
C SER A 311 11.73 -14.98 13.18
N SER A 312 11.46 -13.67 13.25
CA SER A 312 10.47 -13.01 12.38
C SER A 312 10.90 -13.08 10.92
N LYS A 313 12.17 -12.81 10.62
CA LYS A 313 12.68 -12.79 9.24
C LYS A 313 12.72 -14.18 8.62
N ILE A 314 13.14 -15.21 9.39
CA ILE A 314 13.06 -16.62 8.97
C ILE A 314 11.62 -16.97 8.59
N THR A 315 10.65 -16.58 9.42
CA THR A 315 9.23 -16.86 9.18
C THR A 315 8.72 -16.18 7.91
N GLU A 316 9.04 -14.90 7.73
CA GLU A 316 8.69 -14.13 6.53
C GLU A 316 9.24 -14.76 5.25
N LEU A 317 10.54 -15.10 5.24
CA LEU A 317 11.21 -15.67 4.07
C LEU A 317 10.74 -17.10 3.79
N THR A 318 10.51 -17.90 4.83
CA THR A 318 9.94 -19.25 4.66
C THR A 318 8.53 -19.16 4.07
N LEU A 319 7.68 -18.25 4.56
CA LEU A 319 6.34 -18.05 4.01
C LEU A 319 6.40 -17.66 2.52
N LYS A 320 7.26 -16.71 2.18
CA LYS A 320 7.40 -16.19 0.81
C LYS A 320 8.00 -17.21 -0.17
N GLU A 321 9.10 -17.84 0.20
CA GLU A 321 9.89 -18.65 -0.73
C GLU A 321 9.56 -20.14 -0.67
N VAL A 322 9.08 -20.65 0.47
CA VAL A 322 8.73 -22.08 0.64
C VAL A 322 7.21 -22.27 0.60
N THR A 323 6.46 -21.58 1.47
CA THR A 323 5.01 -21.81 1.56
C THR A 323 4.29 -21.38 0.28
N ASN A 324 4.46 -20.13 -0.14
CA ASN A 324 3.72 -19.59 -1.29
C ASN A 324 4.13 -20.20 -2.62
N LYS A 325 5.43 -20.54 -2.79
CA LYS A 325 5.96 -21.02 -4.07
C LYS A 325 5.99 -22.53 -4.19
N LEU A 326 6.23 -23.26 -3.09
CA LEU A 326 6.40 -24.71 -3.12
C LEU A 326 5.21 -25.43 -2.50
N LEU A 327 4.80 -25.06 -1.29
CA LEU A 327 3.74 -25.76 -0.56
C LEU A 327 2.37 -25.58 -1.22
N LEU A 328 1.96 -24.33 -1.50
CA LEU A 328 0.64 -24.05 -2.11
C LEU A 328 0.50 -24.61 -3.53
N ASN A 329 1.62 -24.86 -4.21
CA ASN A 329 1.66 -25.50 -5.52
C ASN A 329 1.81 -27.03 -5.43
N ASN A 330 1.68 -27.62 -4.22
CA ASN A 330 1.81 -29.06 -3.94
C ASN A 330 3.16 -29.68 -4.37
N ILE A 331 4.22 -28.87 -4.47
CA ILE A 331 5.56 -29.32 -4.87
C ILE A 331 6.23 -30.06 -3.71
N VAL A 332 6.11 -29.53 -2.49
CA VAL A 332 6.68 -30.10 -1.26
C VAL A 332 5.58 -30.41 -0.24
N HIS A 333 5.84 -31.35 0.67
CA HIS A 333 4.90 -31.72 1.72
C HIS A 333 4.94 -30.76 2.92
N PRO A 334 3.82 -30.50 3.62
CA PRO A 334 3.81 -29.71 4.86
C PRO A 334 4.85 -30.14 5.90
N PHE A 335 5.08 -31.46 6.04
CA PHE A 335 6.11 -32.00 6.93
C PHE A 335 7.50 -31.40 6.63
N SER A 336 7.91 -31.46 5.36
CA SER A 336 9.25 -31.06 4.89
C SER A 336 9.52 -29.57 5.09
N VAL A 337 8.48 -28.72 5.11
CA VAL A 337 8.62 -27.28 5.40
C VAL A 337 9.16 -27.02 6.81
N ASN A 338 8.84 -27.88 7.79
CA ASN A 338 9.31 -27.71 9.17
C ASN A 338 10.83 -27.90 9.30
N VAL A 339 11.43 -28.70 8.42
CA VAL A 339 12.89 -28.89 8.35
C VAL A 339 13.56 -27.55 8.05
N VAL A 340 12.99 -26.76 7.14
CA VAL A 340 13.55 -25.45 6.73
C VAL A 340 13.63 -24.49 7.91
N THR A 341 12.51 -24.25 8.60
CA THR A 341 12.46 -23.28 9.71
C THR A 341 13.36 -23.69 10.88
N MET A 342 13.39 -24.97 11.22
CA MET A 342 14.24 -25.48 12.30
C MET A 342 15.73 -25.45 11.93
N TYR A 343 16.09 -25.83 10.71
CA TYR A 343 17.46 -25.72 10.21
C TYR A 343 17.94 -24.27 10.24
N LEU A 344 17.19 -23.34 9.63
CA LEU A 344 17.57 -21.93 9.56
C LEU A 344 17.70 -21.30 10.95
N SER A 345 16.81 -21.65 11.88
CA SER A 345 16.87 -21.13 13.26
C SER A 345 18.15 -21.56 13.96
N ARG A 346 18.55 -22.84 13.85
CA ARG A 346 19.79 -23.37 14.46
C ARG A 346 21.06 -22.91 13.74
N ARG A 347 20.98 -22.75 12.43
CA ARG A 347 22.11 -22.34 11.61
C ARG A 347 22.43 -20.87 11.80
N CYS A 348 21.41 -20.02 11.72
CA CYS A 348 21.54 -18.57 11.81
C CYS A 348 21.65 -18.07 13.26
N SER A 349 21.28 -18.85 14.28
CA SER A 349 21.53 -18.46 15.68
C SER A 349 23.02 -18.30 16.00
N ARG A 350 23.90 -18.98 15.25
CA ARG A 350 25.35 -18.84 15.39
C ARG A 350 25.83 -17.40 15.24
N SER A 351 25.31 -16.64 14.27
CA SER A 351 25.70 -15.23 14.05
C SER A 351 25.20 -14.29 15.15
N LEU A 352 24.30 -14.77 16.02
CA LEU A 352 23.84 -14.04 17.21
C LEU A 352 24.78 -14.22 18.40
N VAL A 353 25.34 -15.42 18.57
CA VAL A 353 26.18 -15.80 19.73
C VAL A 353 27.67 -15.67 19.43
N GLY A 354 28.06 -15.62 18.14
CA GLY A 354 29.43 -15.37 17.70
C GLY A 354 30.00 -14.09 18.32
N GLY A 355 31.12 -14.22 19.04
CA GLY A 355 31.79 -13.10 19.72
C GLY A 355 31.40 -12.89 21.19
N THR A 356 30.35 -13.55 21.70
CA THR A 356 29.94 -13.43 23.11
C THR A 356 30.72 -14.35 24.07
N LEU A 357 31.31 -15.43 23.55
CA LEU A 357 32.09 -16.41 24.29
C LEU A 357 33.39 -16.73 23.56
N PRO A 358 34.48 -17.06 24.30
CA PRO A 358 35.67 -17.67 23.72
C PRO A 358 35.32 -18.92 22.91
N GLU A 359 35.97 -19.11 21.77
CA GLU A 359 35.66 -20.18 20.80
C GLU A 359 35.64 -21.58 21.42
N LYS A 360 36.57 -21.89 22.32
CA LYS A 360 36.62 -23.18 23.04
C LYS A 360 35.39 -23.43 23.93
N LEU A 361 34.82 -22.38 24.54
CA LEU A 361 33.61 -22.49 25.35
C LEU A 361 32.37 -22.56 24.46
N HIS A 362 32.37 -21.80 23.36
CA HIS A 362 31.30 -21.85 22.37
C HIS A 362 31.16 -23.26 21.76
N GLN A 363 32.27 -23.91 21.37
CA GLN A 363 32.28 -25.31 20.90
C GLN A 363 31.72 -26.31 21.93
N LYS A 364 31.98 -26.08 23.21
CA LYS A 364 31.54 -26.97 24.28
C LYS A 364 30.03 -26.88 24.53
N TYR A 365 29.46 -25.68 24.50
CA TYR A 365 28.06 -25.45 24.85
C TYR A 365 27.11 -25.44 23.64
N TYR A 366 27.64 -25.17 22.45
CA TYR A 366 26.88 -25.14 21.19
C TYR A 366 27.59 -25.93 20.08
N PRO A 367 27.78 -27.26 20.27
CA PRO A 367 28.45 -28.10 19.27
C PRO A 367 27.77 -28.06 17.90
N GLU A 368 26.45 -27.89 17.85
CA GLU A 368 25.64 -27.79 16.62
C GLU A 368 26.04 -26.60 15.72
N HIS A 369 26.62 -25.53 16.28
CA HIS A 369 27.10 -24.39 15.50
C HIS A 369 28.34 -24.73 14.64
N TYR A 370 28.98 -25.88 14.88
CA TYR A 370 30.15 -26.38 14.14
C TYR A 370 29.81 -27.55 13.23
N ALA A 371 28.57 -28.02 13.23
CA ALA A 371 28.10 -29.05 12.31
C ALA A 371 28.12 -28.54 10.87
N THR A 372 28.37 -29.45 9.93
CA THR A 372 28.15 -29.18 8.50
C THR A 372 26.66 -29.01 8.21
N LYS A 373 26.32 -28.39 7.08
CA LYS A 373 24.92 -28.27 6.64
C LYS A 373 24.21 -29.62 6.65
N ASP A 374 24.81 -30.64 6.04
CA ASP A 374 24.22 -31.98 5.92
C ASP A 374 24.03 -32.64 7.28
N GLN A 375 24.99 -32.48 8.21
CA GLN A 375 24.86 -32.97 9.58
C GLN A 375 23.69 -32.31 10.29
N LEU A 376 23.56 -30.98 10.19
CA LEU A 376 22.51 -30.23 10.87
C LEU A 376 21.12 -30.51 10.28
N ILE A 377 21.01 -30.61 8.95
CA ILE A 377 19.77 -31.03 8.28
C ILE A 377 19.38 -32.44 8.72
N GLY A 378 20.34 -33.37 8.75
CA GLY A 378 20.13 -34.74 9.22
C GLY A 378 19.63 -34.79 10.66
N GLU A 379 20.26 -34.06 11.59
CA GLU A 379 19.83 -33.98 13.00
C GLU A 379 18.42 -33.40 13.15
N VAL A 380 18.10 -32.35 12.39
CA VAL A 380 16.75 -31.74 12.39
C VAL A 380 15.72 -32.72 11.84
N LEU A 381 16.04 -33.42 10.75
CA LEU A 381 15.16 -34.40 10.15
C LEU A 381 14.88 -35.58 11.11
N GLU A 382 15.92 -36.14 11.73
CA GLU A 382 15.76 -37.22 12.71
C GLU A 382 14.91 -36.79 13.90
N TYR A 383 15.13 -35.57 14.41
CA TYR A 383 14.31 -35.01 15.48
C TYR A 383 12.81 -34.90 15.10
N LEU A 384 12.53 -34.43 13.87
CA LEU A 384 11.16 -34.32 13.37
C LEU A 384 10.53 -35.70 13.11
N LEU A 385 11.31 -36.67 12.64
CA LEU A 385 10.86 -38.05 12.43
C LEU A 385 10.55 -38.74 13.75
N ASP A 386 11.40 -38.62 14.77
CA ASP A 386 11.12 -39.15 16.12
C ASP A 386 9.82 -38.56 16.68
N SER A 387 9.64 -37.24 16.57
CA SER A 387 8.40 -36.59 17.00
C SER A 387 7.18 -37.09 16.23
N SER A 388 7.33 -37.43 14.94
CA SER A 388 6.25 -37.91 14.09
C SER A 388 5.91 -39.37 14.36
N GLU A 389 6.91 -40.20 14.62
CA GLU A 389 6.74 -41.60 15.02
C GLU A 389 6.00 -41.72 16.35
N ARG A 390 6.39 -40.90 17.33
CA ARG A 390 5.69 -40.82 18.63
C ARG A 390 4.23 -40.43 18.43
N PHE A 391 3.95 -39.42 17.61
CA PHE A 391 2.57 -39.01 17.29
C PHE A 391 1.77 -40.14 16.60
N MET A 392 2.33 -40.79 15.59
CA MET A 392 1.68 -41.90 14.87
C MET A 392 1.38 -43.10 15.78
N ASN A 393 2.21 -43.30 16.81
CA ASN A 393 2.02 -44.32 17.84
C ASN A 393 1.07 -43.89 18.98
N GLY A 394 0.50 -42.68 18.92
CA GLY A 394 -0.40 -42.15 19.94
C GLY A 394 0.29 -41.64 21.21
N ASP A 395 1.61 -41.42 21.18
CA ASP A 395 2.37 -40.86 22.30
C ASP A 395 2.40 -39.31 22.23
N TYR A 396 1.52 -38.69 23.01
CA TYR A 396 1.41 -37.23 23.12
C TYR A 396 2.10 -36.64 24.35
N SER A 397 2.90 -37.43 25.08
CA SER A 397 3.47 -37.07 26.39
C SER A 397 4.39 -35.84 26.39
N LEU A 398 4.96 -35.47 25.24
CA LEU A 398 5.87 -34.33 25.11
C LEU A 398 5.18 -33.07 24.55
N ILE A 399 3.90 -33.13 24.20
CA ILE A 399 3.16 -31.97 23.70
C ILE A 399 2.85 -31.03 24.87
N LYS A 400 3.32 -29.78 24.76
CA LYS A 400 3.09 -28.73 25.76
C LYS A 400 1.97 -27.80 25.29
N GLY A 401 1.13 -27.36 26.24
CA GLY A 401 0.08 -26.37 26.03
C GLY A 401 -1.05 -26.51 27.05
N THR A 402 -2.06 -25.65 26.95
CA THR A 402 -3.36 -25.87 27.60
C THR A 402 -4.06 -27.09 27.00
N LYS A 403 -5.12 -27.56 27.65
CA LYS A 403 -5.89 -28.70 27.15
C LYS A 403 -6.44 -28.43 25.74
N GLU A 404 -6.93 -27.23 25.49
CA GLU A 404 -7.45 -26.80 24.19
C GLU A 404 -6.35 -26.74 23.12
N GLU A 405 -5.15 -26.26 23.47
CA GLU A 405 -4.00 -26.23 22.55
C GLU A 405 -3.50 -27.62 22.19
N ILE A 406 -3.47 -28.54 23.17
CA ILE A 406 -3.10 -29.94 22.94
C ILE A 406 -4.12 -30.60 22.03
N ASP A 407 -5.43 -30.44 22.31
CA ASP A 407 -6.50 -30.99 21.48
C ASP A 407 -6.44 -30.46 20.04
N PHE A 408 -6.17 -29.17 19.84
CA PHE A 408 -5.99 -28.60 18.51
C PHE A 408 -4.77 -29.16 17.77
N LYS A 409 -3.61 -29.25 18.45
CA LYS A 409 -2.39 -29.82 17.87
C LYS A 409 -2.63 -31.27 17.43
N VAL A 410 -3.18 -32.08 18.33
CA VAL A 410 -3.37 -33.52 18.13
C VAL A 410 -4.43 -33.82 17.08
N ASN A 411 -5.57 -33.13 17.11
CA ASN A 411 -6.71 -33.48 16.26
C ASN A 411 -6.76 -32.71 14.94
N VAL A 412 -6.01 -31.62 14.80
CA VAL A 412 -6.06 -30.76 13.59
C VAL A 412 -4.70 -30.65 12.91
N LEU A 413 -3.68 -30.16 13.63
CA LEU A 413 -2.39 -29.83 13.01
C LEU A 413 -1.59 -31.07 12.60
N PHE A 414 -1.37 -32.00 13.53
CA PHE A 414 -0.59 -33.19 13.25
C PHE A 414 -1.22 -34.10 12.17
N PRO A 415 -2.54 -34.35 12.14
CA PRO A 415 -3.17 -35.09 11.04
C PRO A 415 -2.96 -34.42 9.68
N LYS A 416 -3.06 -33.09 9.61
CA LYS A 416 -2.80 -32.34 8.37
C LYS A 416 -1.32 -32.38 7.95
N MET A 417 -0.40 -32.36 8.91
CA MET A 417 1.04 -32.49 8.63
C MET A 417 1.45 -33.86 8.08
N HIS A 418 0.65 -34.89 8.33
CA HIS A 418 0.92 -36.28 7.92
C HIS A 418 -0.08 -36.81 6.88
N GLU A 419 -0.84 -35.91 6.25
CA GLU A 419 -1.84 -36.28 5.26
C GLU A 419 -1.21 -37.07 4.11
N GLY A 420 -1.68 -38.30 3.88
CA GLY A 420 -1.13 -39.18 2.84
C GLY A 420 0.06 -40.04 3.26
N PHE A 421 0.46 -40.03 4.53
CA PHE A 421 1.44 -40.97 5.08
C PHE A 421 0.79 -42.07 5.92
N THR A 422 1.29 -43.30 5.79
CA THR A 422 0.83 -44.44 6.58
C THR A 422 1.88 -44.97 7.56
N THR A 423 3.16 -44.74 7.24
CA THR A 423 4.30 -45.17 8.04
C THR A 423 5.33 -44.05 8.17
N ILE A 424 6.18 -44.13 9.20
CA ILE A 424 7.31 -43.20 9.34
C ILE A 424 8.31 -43.30 8.17
N THR A 425 8.40 -44.48 7.54
CA THR A 425 9.20 -44.70 6.34
C THR A 425 8.69 -43.88 5.15
N ASP A 426 7.37 -43.71 5.02
CA ASP A 426 6.75 -42.84 4.00
C ASP A 426 7.14 -41.38 4.23
N VAL A 427 7.09 -40.92 5.49
CA VAL A 427 7.47 -39.56 5.90
C VAL A 427 8.93 -39.29 5.53
N ARG A 428 9.84 -40.19 5.93
CA ARG A 428 11.28 -40.10 5.64
C ARG A 428 11.54 -40.04 4.14
N SER A 429 10.96 -40.98 3.39
CA SER A 429 11.13 -41.06 1.94
C SER A 429 10.61 -39.82 1.21
N ARG A 430 9.51 -39.22 1.69
CA ARG A 430 9.00 -37.96 1.13
C ARG A 430 9.89 -36.78 1.49
N ALA A 431 10.34 -36.69 2.74
CA ALA A 431 11.21 -35.62 3.21
C ALA A 431 12.54 -35.59 2.46
N GLU A 432 13.18 -36.75 2.24
CA GLU A 432 14.41 -36.86 1.46
C GLU A 432 14.23 -36.38 0.02
N ARG A 433 13.09 -36.68 -0.63
CA ARG A 433 12.78 -36.16 -1.98
C ARG A 433 12.55 -34.66 -1.98
N ASP A 434 11.79 -34.16 -1.02
CA ASP A 434 11.50 -32.72 -0.92
C ASP A 434 12.76 -31.91 -0.60
N LEU A 435 13.71 -32.47 0.16
CA LEU A 435 14.96 -31.81 0.52
C LEU A 435 15.83 -31.47 -0.70
N ILE A 436 15.82 -32.30 -1.75
CA ILE A 436 16.51 -32.00 -3.02
C ILE A 436 15.98 -30.69 -3.64
N ILE A 437 14.69 -30.40 -3.48
CA ILE A 437 14.03 -29.18 -3.99
C ILE A 437 14.22 -28.01 -3.02
N LEU A 438 14.19 -28.29 -1.72
CA LEU A 438 14.28 -27.28 -0.66
C LEU A 438 15.70 -26.76 -0.47
N GLU A 439 16.74 -27.57 -0.68
CA GLU A 439 18.15 -27.20 -0.45
C GLU A 439 18.56 -25.89 -1.13
N PRO A 440 18.31 -25.66 -2.43
CA PRO A 440 18.65 -24.39 -3.08
C PRO A 440 17.89 -23.18 -2.49
N VAL A 441 16.67 -23.40 -2.02
CA VAL A 441 15.84 -22.37 -1.40
C VAL A 441 16.33 -22.07 0.02
N ILE A 442 16.71 -23.10 0.77
CA ILE A 442 17.36 -22.98 2.08
C ILE A 442 18.64 -22.17 1.94
N ASP A 443 19.50 -22.47 0.95
CA ASP A 443 20.75 -21.75 0.73
C ASP A 443 20.51 -20.27 0.42
N LYS A 444 19.51 -19.97 -0.39
CA LYS A 444 19.11 -18.60 -0.70
C LYS A 444 18.64 -17.85 0.56
N ILE A 445 17.77 -18.46 1.36
CA ILE A 445 17.26 -17.84 2.59
C ILE A 445 18.39 -17.68 3.62
N GLU A 446 19.25 -18.68 3.77
CA GLU A 446 20.43 -18.64 4.65
C GLU A 446 21.35 -17.49 4.26
N ALA A 447 21.66 -17.33 2.96
CA ALA A 447 22.50 -16.23 2.47
C ALA A 447 21.88 -14.86 2.77
N GLU A 448 20.58 -14.67 2.52
CA GLU A 448 19.86 -13.41 2.79
C GLU A 448 19.86 -13.07 4.30
N ILE A 449 19.71 -14.09 5.17
CA ILE A 449 19.74 -13.89 6.61
C ILE A 449 21.17 -13.60 7.10
N ILE A 450 22.17 -14.29 6.58
CA ILE A 450 23.57 -14.09 6.96
C ILE A 450 24.00 -12.67 6.58
N GLU A 451 23.68 -12.21 5.38
CA GLU A 451 23.97 -10.85 4.92
C GLU A 451 23.37 -9.79 5.87
N LEU A 452 22.17 -10.03 6.39
CA LEU A 452 21.53 -9.13 7.37
C LEU A 452 22.20 -9.13 8.76
N LEU A 453 22.93 -10.20 9.10
CA LEU A 453 23.51 -10.41 10.43
C LEU A 453 25.04 -10.30 10.46
N GLU A 454 25.70 -10.22 9.31
CA GLU A 454 27.15 -10.09 9.16
C GLU A 454 27.62 -8.69 9.58
N SER A 455 27.79 -8.51 10.89
CA SER A 455 28.64 -7.45 11.43
C SER A 455 29.13 -7.79 12.83
N GLU A 456 30.38 -7.41 13.11
CA GLU A 456 30.83 -7.32 14.50
C GLU A 456 30.01 -6.26 15.23
N LYS A 457 29.32 -6.67 16.29
CA LYS A 457 28.38 -5.81 17.01
C LYS A 457 29.15 -5.04 18.08
N THR A 458 29.24 -3.73 17.92
CA THR A 458 29.84 -2.83 18.92
C THR A 458 28.83 -1.78 19.36
N ILE A 459 28.59 -1.66 20.68
CA ILE A 459 27.73 -0.63 21.27
C ILE A 459 28.62 0.47 21.85
N ILE A 460 28.43 1.73 21.41
CA ILE A 460 29.17 2.88 21.93
C ILE A 460 28.21 3.84 22.63
N ILE A 461 28.39 4.02 23.93
CA ILE A 461 27.64 4.99 24.73
C ILE A 461 28.42 6.31 24.74
N LYS A 462 27.82 7.37 24.18
CA LYS A 462 28.45 8.71 24.07
C LYS A 462 28.00 9.62 25.21
N SER A 463 28.89 10.50 25.69
CA SER A 463 28.55 11.50 26.72
C SER A 463 27.71 12.65 26.15
N SER A 464 26.99 13.35 27.02
CA SER A 464 26.13 14.51 26.70
C SER A 464 26.86 15.70 26.06
N GLN A 465 28.20 15.73 26.07
CA GLN A 465 29.00 16.71 25.33
C GLN A 465 28.83 16.58 23.80
N ILE A 466 28.18 15.53 23.30
CA ILE A 466 27.75 15.46 21.90
C ILE A 466 26.68 16.51 21.54
N PHE A 467 25.90 16.98 22.52
CA PHE A 467 24.90 18.03 22.31
C PHE A 467 25.49 19.44 22.23
N SER A 468 26.80 19.61 22.41
CA SER A 468 27.49 20.87 22.13
C SER A 468 28.03 20.97 20.70
N ASP A 469 27.91 19.90 19.91
CA ASP A 469 28.28 19.88 18.50
C ASP A 469 27.09 20.36 17.64
N GLN A 470 27.18 21.59 17.12
CA GLN A 470 26.10 22.25 16.38
C GLN A 470 25.68 21.50 15.10
N GLU A 471 26.56 20.65 14.55
CA GLU A 471 26.27 19.85 13.35
C GLU A 471 25.50 18.56 13.67
N MET A 472 25.55 18.08 14.93
CA MET A 472 24.94 16.80 15.34
C MET A 472 23.51 16.94 15.90
N ILE A 473 23.15 18.10 16.44
CA ILE A 473 21.83 18.33 17.09
C ILE A 473 20.64 18.16 16.13
N PRO A 474 20.66 18.69 14.89
CA PRO A 474 19.55 18.50 13.94
C PRO A 474 19.34 17.04 13.54
N LYS A 475 20.40 16.23 13.56
CA LYS A 475 20.37 14.80 13.24
C LYS A 475 19.71 14.00 14.35
N ILE A 476 20.08 14.25 15.61
CA ILE A 476 19.54 13.53 16.78
C ILE A 476 18.04 13.79 16.98
N LYS A 477 17.58 15.03 16.81
CA LYS A 477 16.16 15.40 17.00
C LYS A 477 15.24 14.63 16.06
N LYS A 478 15.64 14.46 14.80
CA LYS A 478 14.86 13.75 13.78
C LYS A 478 14.82 12.24 14.02
N THR A 479 15.88 11.65 14.58
CA THR A 479 15.91 10.23 15.00
C THR A 479 14.87 9.93 16.08
N PHE A 480 14.65 10.85 17.03
CA PHE A 480 13.66 10.66 18.08
C PHE A 480 12.21 10.81 17.59
N ASP A 481 11.99 11.63 16.55
CA ASP A 481 10.66 11.84 15.99
C ASP A 481 10.23 10.66 15.09
N SER A 482 11.16 10.03 14.35
CA SER A 482 10.85 8.86 13.50
C SER A 482 10.59 7.56 14.26
N LEU A 483 11.05 7.45 15.51
CA LEU A 483 10.78 6.30 16.39
C LEU A 483 9.38 6.37 17.05
N LYS A 484 8.64 7.47 16.88
CA LYS A 484 7.29 7.65 17.45
C LYS A 484 6.16 7.23 16.51
N ASP A 485 6.44 7.04 15.22
CA ASP A 485 5.43 6.71 14.20
C ASP A 485 5.42 5.22 13.80
N LYS A 486 5.79 4.31 14.73
CA LYS A 486 5.62 2.86 14.58
C LYS A 486 4.75 2.26 15.67
#